data_AF-A0A7X7R800-F1
#
_entry.id   AF-A0A7X7R800-F1
#
_cell.length_a   1.000
_cell.length_b   1.000
_cell.length_c   1.000
_cell.angle_alpha   90.00
_cell.angle_beta   90.00
_cell.angle_gamma   90.00
#
_symmetry.space_group_name_H-M   'P 1'
#
loop_
_entity.id
_entity.type
_entity.pdbx_description
1 polymer ?
#
loop_
_entity_poly.entity_id
_entity_poly.type
_entity_poly.pdbx_seq_one_letter_code
_entity_poly.pdbx_strand_id
1 'polypeptide(L)'
;MALHPDEVLLAGEKPFPALPAVDHYAGSQKMMLKALSMQQVMGPIFDLTCDCEDGARAGAETEHAQMVVAMVNSPDNHFGRVGTRIHDITHPHWERDLEILIGGA
;
A
#
# COMPACT_ATOMS: atom_id res chain seq x y z
N MET A 1 -40.38 0.32 -23.82
CA MET A 1 -39.07 -0.23 -23.43
C MET A 1 -38.71 0.46 -22.12
N ALA A 2 -38.36 -0.28 -21.07
CA ALA A 2 -37.91 0.35 -19.82
C ALA A 2 -36.50 0.90 -20.05
N LEU A 3 -36.24 2.14 -19.63
CA LEU A 3 -34.91 2.76 -19.71
C LEU A 3 -34.01 2.18 -18.62
N HIS A 4 -32.72 2.00 -18.90
CA HIS A 4 -31.78 1.45 -17.92
C HIS A 4 -31.43 2.52 -16.86
N PRO A 5 -31.34 2.20 -15.56
CA PRO A 5 -31.03 3.18 -14.51
C PRO A 5 -29.76 4.00 -14.76
N ASP A 6 -28.69 3.38 -15.26
CA ASP A 6 -27.44 4.09 -15.61
C ASP A 6 -27.60 5.14 -16.72
N GLU A 7 -28.69 5.08 -17.50
CA GLU A 7 -28.97 6.02 -18.59
C GLU A 7 -29.85 7.20 -18.16
N VAL A 8 -30.52 7.10 -17.00
CA VAL A 8 -31.56 8.07 -16.58
C VAL A 8 -31.33 8.68 -15.20
N LEU A 9 -30.56 8.01 -14.35
CA LEU A 9 -30.22 8.55 -13.03
C LEU A 9 -29.13 9.62 -13.16
N LEU A 10 -29.19 10.64 -12.31
CA LEU A 10 -28.14 11.65 -12.21
C LEU A 10 -26.82 10.95 -11.88
N ALA A 11 -25.80 11.12 -12.73
CA ALA A 11 -24.51 10.42 -12.62
C ALA A 11 -23.68 10.73 -11.35
N GLY A 12 -24.18 11.63 -10.48
CA GLY A 12 -23.50 12.02 -9.24
C GLY A 12 -22.23 12.84 -9.49
N GLU A 13 -21.36 12.88 -8.48
CA GLU A 13 -20.03 13.48 -8.57
C GLU A 13 -18.99 12.44 -9.01
N LYS A 14 -17.72 12.86 -9.14
CA LYS A 14 -16.61 11.98 -9.53
C LYS A 14 -16.62 10.71 -8.65
N PRO A 15 -16.74 9.50 -9.24
CA PRO A 15 -16.76 8.28 -8.46
C PRO A 15 -15.43 8.11 -7.71
N PHE A 16 -15.52 7.71 -6.44
CA PHE A 16 -14.34 7.29 -5.69
C PHE A 16 -13.76 6.03 -6.34
N PRO A 17 -12.42 5.87 -6.34
CA PRO A 17 -11.82 4.61 -6.74
C PRO A 17 -12.40 3.46 -5.90
N ALA A 18 -12.74 2.35 -6.54
CA ALA A 18 -13.11 1.14 -5.83
C ALA A 18 -11.87 0.55 -5.16
N LEU A 19 -11.70 0.82 -3.86
CA LEU A 19 -10.64 0.26 -3.02
C LEU A 19 -11.16 -0.98 -2.28
N PRO A 20 -10.28 -1.95 -1.95
CA PRO A 20 -10.57 -3.00 -0.98
C PRO A 20 -11.04 -2.40 0.34
N ALA A 21 -11.95 -3.10 1.00
CA ALA A 21 -12.52 -2.65 2.28
C ALA A 21 -11.53 -2.75 3.45
N VAL A 22 -10.38 -3.43 3.25
CA VAL A 22 -9.38 -3.69 4.29
C VAL A 22 -8.01 -3.21 3.80
N ASP A 23 -7.32 -2.48 4.67
CA ASP A 23 -5.91 -2.14 4.55
C ASP A 23 -5.14 -2.81 5.69
N HIS A 24 -4.28 -3.77 5.36
CA HIS A 24 -3.53 -4.59 6.29
C HIS A 24 -2.12 -4.03 6.49
N TYR A 25 -1.77 -3.70 7.74
CA TYR A 25 -0.48 -3.11 8.07
C TYR A 25 0.55 -4.15 8.46
N ALA A 26 1.77 -4.01 7.94
CA ALA A 26 2.91 -4.81 8.34
C ALA A 26 4.19 -3.96 8.41
N GLY A 27 4.77 -3.82 9.62
CA GLY A 27 6.01 -3.09 9.88
C GLY A 27 7.26 -3.97 10.00
N SER A 28 7.23 -5.21 9.52
CA SER A 28 8.43 -6.05 9.48
C SER A 28 8.42 -6.95 8.26
N GLN A 29 9.60 -7.22 7.71
CA GLN A 29 9.75 -8.07 6.51
C GLN A 29 9.04 -9.42 6.66
N LYS A 30 9.15 -10.05 7.83
CA LYS A 30 8.47 -11.32 8.12
C LYS A 30 6.93 -11.21 7.99
N MET A 31 6.35 -10.11 8.45
CA MET A 31 4.89 -9.91 8.40
C MET A 31 4.46 -9.50 6.99
N MET A 32 5.25 -8.69 6.29
CA MET A 32 5.00 -8.32 4.88
C MET A 32 4.97 -9.57 3.99
N LEU A 33 5.95 -10.47 4.12
CA LEU A 33 5.98 -11.75 3.39
C LEU A 33 4.76 -12.64 3.68
N LYS A 34 4.31 -12.67 4.95
CA LYS A 34 3.10 -13.40 5.32
C LYS A 34 1.84 -12.76 4.73
N ALA A 35 1.76 -11.44 4.71
CA ALA A 35 0.63 -10.72 4.14
C ALA A 35 0.56 -10.92 2.61
N LEU A 36 1.70 -10.85 1.91
CA LEU A 36 1.79 -11.20 0.50
C LEU A 36 1.29 -12.62 0.23
N SER A 37 1.81 -13.62 0.96
CA SER A 37 1.36 -15.01 0.84
C SER A 37 -0.14 -15.17 1.10
N MET A 38 -0.69 -14.45 2.08
CA MET A 38 -2.12 -14.46 2.38
C MET A 38 -2.95 -13.82 1.26
N GLN A 39 -2.50 -12.71 0.69
CA GLN A 39 -3.15 -12.04 -0.44
C GLN A 39 -3.18 -12.96 -1.66
N GLN A 40 -2.12 -13.74 -1.90
CA GLN A 40 -2.08 -14.73 -2.98
C GLN A 40 -3.15 -15.83 -2.82
N VAL A 41 -3.43 -16.26 -1.57
CA VAL A 41 -4.44 -17.29 -1.28
C VAL A 41 -5.86 -16.71 -1.32
N MET A 42 -6.07 -15.52 -0.79
CA MET A 42 -7.40 -14.91 -0.63
C MET A 42 -7.83 -14.05 -1.83
N GLY A 43 -6.90 -13.71 -2.72
CA GLY A 43 -7.09 -12.68 -3.74
C GLY A 43 -6.93 -11.26 -3.18
N PRO A 44 -7.07 -10.23 -4.05
CA PRO A 44 -6.84 -8.82 -3.69
C PRO A 44 -8.04 -8.20 -2.94
N ILE A 45 -8.54 -8.90 -1.91
CA ILE A 45 -9.65 -8.43 -1.07
C ILE A 45 -9.20 -7.43 0.01
N PHE A 46 -7.89 -7.21 0.12
CA PHE A 46 -7.26 -6.23 1.00
C PHE A 46 -6.01 -5.63 0.33
N ASP A 47 -5.67 -4.40 0.72
CA ASP A 47 -4.36 -3.77 0.45
C ASP A 47 -3.36 -4.12 1.53
N LEU A 48 -2.08 -4.23 1.17
CA LEU A 48 -0.99 -4.32 2.13
C LEU A 48 -0.30 -2.96 2.25
N THR A 49 -0.28 -2.39 3.45
CA THR A 49 0.56 -1.22 3.76
C THR A 49 1.83 -1.66 4.49
N CYS A 50 2.97 -1.52 3.80
CA CYS A 50 4.30 -1.63 4.39
C CYS A 50 4.57 -0.41 5.27
N ASP A 51 4.84 -0.62 6.55
CA ASP A 51 4.84 0.47 7.52
C ASP A 51 6.25 0.93 7.92
N CYS A 52 6.69 2.09 7.43
CA CYS A 52 7.96 2.69 7.82
C CYS A 52 7.89 3.52 9.11
N GLU A 53 6.71 3.96 9.55
CA GLU A 53 6.57 4.87 10.71
C GLU A 53 6.82 4.12 12.02
N ASP A 54 5.91 3.20 12.38
CA ASP A 54 6.05 2.40 13.61
C ASP A 54 6.90 1.15 13.39
N GLY A 55 7.04 0.71 12.13
CA GLY A 55 7.76 -0.51 11.76
C GLY A 55 9.28 -0.34 11.69
N ALA A 56 9.77 0.89 11.47
CA ALA A 56 11.20 1.15 11.47
C ALA A 56 11.77 1.11 12.90
N ARG A 57 12.89 0.41 13.06
CA ARG A 57 13.70 0.53 14.28
C ARG A 57 14.37 1.91 14.25
N ALA A 58 14.36 2.62 15.38
CA ALA A 58 15.03 3.93 15.49
C ALA A 58 16.48 3.88 14.98
N GLY A 59 16.82 4.80 14.07
CA GLY A 59 18.12 4.90 13.41
C GLY A 59 18.32 3.96 12.21
N ALA A 60 17.32 3.16 11.85
CA ALA A 60 17.35 2.23 10.71
C ALA A 60 16.31 2.59 9.63
N GLU A 61 15.84 3.84 9.59
CA GLU A 61 14.75 4.30 8.73
C GLU A 61 15.09 4.09 7.24
N THR A 62 16.31 4.46 6.83
CA THR A 62 16.80 4.25 5.45
C THR A 62 16.84 2.76 5.06
N GLU A 63 17.33 1.90 5.96
CA GLU A 63 17.39 0.46 5.73
C GLU A 63 15.98 -0.13 5.61
N HIS A 64 15.06 0.33 6.45
CA HIS A 64 13.67 -0.10 6.42
C HIS A 64 12.98 0.31 5.12
N ALA A 65 13.11 1.56 4.68
CA ALA A 65 12.54 2.04 3.42
C ALA A 65 13.07 1.25 2.21
N GLN A 66 14.37 0.91 2.19
CA GLN A 66 14.96 0.07 1.14
C GLN A 66 14.39 -1.36 1.14
N MET A 67 14.15 -1.93 2.33
CA MET A 67 13.48 -3.23 2.46
C MET A 67 12.04 -3.16 1.94
N VAL A 68 11.31 -2.07 2.22
CA VAL A 68 9.96 -1.85 1.69
C VAL A 68 9.97 -1.76 0.17
N VAL A 69 10.90 -1.04 -0.45
CA VAL A 69 11.08 -1.02 -1.92
C VAL A 69 11.22 -2.44 -2.47
N ALA A 70 12.04 -3.28 -1.84
CA ALA A 70 12.21 -4.66 -2.26
C ALA A 70 10.92 -5.50 -2.13
N MET A 71 10.05 -5.18 -1.16
CA MET A 71 8.74 -5.85 -1.01
C MET A 71 7.75 -5.38 -2.09
N VAL A 72 7.69 -4.08 -2.37
CA VAL A 72 6.83 -3.51 -3.42
C VAL A 72 7.19 -4.07 -4.80
N ASN A 73 8.50 -4.16 -5.10
CA ASN A 73 9.02 -4.70 -6.36
C ASN A 73 9.11 -6.23 -6.40
N SER A 74 8.75 -6.91 -5.30
CA SER A 74 8.83 -8.36 -5.25
C SER A 74 7.91 -8.99 -6.31
N PRO A 75 8.33 -10.07 -6.98
CA PRO A 75 7.42 -10.85 -7.80
C PRO A 75 6.22 -11.38 -7.02
N ASP A 76 6.28 -11.45 -5.69
CA ASP A 76 5.17 -11.86 -4.82
C ASP A 76 4.02 -10.83 -4.73
N ASN A 77 4.25 -9.58 -5.16
CA ASN A 77 3.22 -8.54 -5.31
C ASN A 77 2.37 -8.79 -6.57
N HIS A 78 1.63 -9.91 -6.60
CA HIS A 78 0.89 -10.37 -7.77
C HIS A 78 -0.19 -9.41 -8.28
N PHE A 79 -0.75 -8.59 -7.39
CA PHE A 79 -1.92 -7.77 -7.69
C PHE A 79 -1.62 -6.27 -7.80
N GLY A 80 -0.39 -5.84 -7.50
CA GLY A 80 -0.06 -4.41 -7.45
C GLY A 80 -0.83 -3.65 -6.36
N ARG A 81 -1.14 -4.32 -5.25
CA ARG A 81 -1.96 -3.82 -4.13
C ARG A 81 -1.13 -3.70 -2.85
N VAL A 82 0.10 -3.21 -3.00
CA VAL A 82 1.04 -2.99 -1.89
C VAL A 82 1.40 -1.51 -1.88
N GLY A 83 1.01 -0.83 -0.82
CA GLY A 83 1.36 0.56 -0.51
C GLY A 83 2.38 0.65 0.61
N THR A 84 2.71 1.88 0.97
CA THR A 84 3.64 2.17 2.07
C THR A 84 3.13 3.34 2.90
N ARG A 85 3.32 3.26 4.21
CA ARG A 85 3.20 4.40 5.13
C ARG A 85 4.60 4.94 5.41
N ILE A 86 4.75 6.26 5.31
CA ILE A 86 6.00 6.98 5.60
C ILE A 86 5.92 7.65 6.97
N HIS A 87 7.05 8.14 7.45
CA HIS A 87 7.06 8.98 8.65
C HIS A 87 6.24 10.28 8.44
N ASP A 88 5.73 10.83 9.55
CA ASP A 88 4.97 12.08 9.52
C ASP A 88 5.82 13.29 9.10
N ILE A 89 5.17 14.37 8.65
CA ILE A 89 5.85 15.56 8.09
C ILE A 89 6.76 16.30 9.09
N THR A 90 6.65 16.02 10.39
CA THR A 90 7.52 16.61 11.42
C THR A 90 8.76 15.76 11.69
N HIS A 91 8.79 14.50 11.24
CA HIS A 91 9.92 13.60 11.40
C HIS A 91 11.03 13.91 10.39
N PRO A 92 12.31 14.05 10.79
CA PRO A 92 13.39 14.47 9.88
C PRO A 92 13.64 13.51 8.69
N HIS A 93 13.05 12.32 8.69
CA HIS A 93 13.25 11.31 7.65
C HIS A 93 12.12 11.26 6.59
N TRP A 94 10.98 11.96 6.76
CA TRP A 94 9.83 11.79 5.85
C TRP A 94 10.14 12.09 4.37
N GLU A 95 10.94 13.11 4.07
CA GLU A 95 11.36 13.41 2.69
C GLU A 95 12.24 12.29 2.14
N ARG A 96 13.09 11.73 3.00
CA ARG A 96 14.01 10.66 2.60
C ARG A 96 13.27 9.35 2.33
N ASP A 97 12.20 9.05 3.09
CA ASP A 97 11.28 7.97 2.76
C ASP A 97 10.74 8.13 1.33
N LEU A 98 10.21 9.31 0.99
CA LEU A 98 9.68 9.57 -0.35
C LEU A 98 10.72 9.39 -1.44
N GLU A 99 11.93 9.92 -1.27
CA GLU A 99 13.03 9.77 -2.22
C GLU A 99 13.38 8.30 -2.48
N ILE A 100 13.45 7.49 -1.42
CA ILE A 100 13.80 6.06 -1.52
C ILE A 100 12.65 5.27 -2.13
N LEU A 101 11.42 5.48 -1.65
CA LEU A 101 10.25 4.70 -2.03
C LEU A 101 9.81 5.01 -3.46
N ILE A 102 9.71 6.29 -3.84
CA ILE A 102 9.31 6.70 -5.19
C ILE A 102 10.45 6.47 -6.19
N GLY A 103 11.70 6.72 -5.79
CA GLY A 103 12.85 6.55 -6.68
C GLY A 103 13.23 5.08 -6.93
N GLY A 104 12.81 4.18 -6.03
CA GLY A 104 13.15 2.76 -6.08
C GLY A 104 12.02 1.82 -6.54
N ALA A 105 10.76 2.23 -6.43
CA ALA A 105 9.58 1.47 -6.87
C ALA A 105 9.29 1.58 -8.38
#